data_AF-A0A2P4YCF6-F1
#
_entry.id   AF-A0A2P4YCF6-F1
#
_cell.length_a   1.000
_cell.length_b   1.000
_cell.length_c   1.000
_cell.angle_alpha   90.00
_cell.angle_beta   90.00
_cell.angle_gamma   90.00
#
_symmetry.space_group_name_H-M   'P 1'
#
loop_
_entity.id
_entity.type
_entity.pdbx_description
1 polymer ?
#
loop_
_entity_poly.entity_id
_entity_poly.type
_entity_poly.pdbx_seq_one_letter_code
_entity_poly.pdbx_strand_id
1 'polypeptide(L)'
;MPPSFTDEERPAQKMPIKPCSVCGKKPKMAKLVRSTHRNCGVCNQCVCTKCSIKQKLYARAEPVSVPCCKMCIVAAKQLKVDPRDPFPMLP
;
A
#
# COMPACT_ATOMS: atom_id res chain seq x y z
N MET A 1 1.80 -52.29 1.68
CA MET A 1 1.50 -51.24 0.67
C MET A 1 0.15 -50.62 0.99
N PRO A 2 0.10 -49.37 1.49
CA PRO A 2 -1.09 -48.52 1.43
C PRO A 2 -0.87 -47.32 0.48
N PRO A 3 -1.94 -46.66 0.02
CA PRO A 3 -1.95 -45.95 -1.26
C PRO A 3 -1.51 -44.49 -1.18
N SER A 4 -1.01 -44.04 -2.33
CA SER A 4 -0.53 -42.71 -2.66
C SER A 4 -1.52 -41.60 -2.31
N PHE A 5 -1.07 -40.65 -1.50
CA PHE A 5 -1.75 -39.37 -1.32
C PHE A 5 -1.53 -38.53 -2.58
N THR A 6 -2.59 -38.32 -3.33
CA THR A 6 -2.65 -37.37 -4.45
C THR A 6 -2.50 -35.94 -3.93
N ASP A 7 -1.60 -35.20 -4.56
CA ASP A 7 -1.36 -33.77 -4.40
C ASP A 7 -2.67 -33.00 -4.69
N GLU A 8 -3.33 -32.54 -3.63
CA GLU A 8 -4.52 -31.68 -3.75
C GLU A 8 -4.03 -30.27 -4.11
N GLU A 9 -3.93 -30.02 -5.41
CA GLU A 9 -3.58 -28.72 -6.00
C GLU A 9 -4.66 -27.71 -5.60
N ARG A 10 -4.44 -27.04 -4.46
CA ARG A 10 -5.30 -25.98 -3.95
C ARG A 10 -5.47 -24.91 -5.03
N PRO A 11 -6.68 -24.64 -5.55
CA PRO A 11 -6.85 -23.65 -6.59
C PRO A 11 -6.47 -22.29 -6.02
N ALA A 12 -5.32 -21.77 -6.46
CA ALA A 12 -4.86 -20.43 -6.14
C ALA A 12 -5.91 -19.45 -6.68
N GLN A 13 -6.82 -19.02 -5.81
CA GLN A 13 -7.83 -18.01 -6.11
C GLN A 13 -7.12 -16.79 -6.69
N LYS A 14 -7.24 -16.60 -8.01
CA LYS A 14 -6.67 -15.46 -8.74
C LYS A 14 -7.40 -14.21 -8.28
N MET A 15 -6.92 -13.59 -7.20
CA MET A 15 -7.44 -12.31 -6.75
C MET A 15 -7.40 -11.33 -7.93
N PRO A 16 -8.51 -10.67 -8.26
CA PRO A 16 -8.57 -9.77 -9.41
C PRO A 16 -7.50 -8.68 -9.27
N ILE A 17 -6.71 -8.53 -10.32
CA ILE A 17 -5.59 -7.60 -10.38
C ILE A 17 -6.14 -6.17 -10.39
N LYS A 18 -6.11 -5.49 -9.23
CA LYS A 18 -6.61 -4.12 -9.12
C LYS A 18 -5.67 -3.13 -9.83
N PRO A 19 -6.19 -2.22 -10.68
CA PRO A 19 -5.40 -1.16 -11.28
C PRO A 19 -4.93 -0.17 -10.21
N CYS A 20 -3.91 0.63 -10.54
CA CYS A 20 -3.51 1.74 -9.70
C CYS A 20 -4.65 2.76 -9.54
N SER A 21 -5.07 3.02 -8.31
CA SER A 21 -6.09 4.03 -7.96
C SER A 21 -5.74 5.47 -8.36
N VAL A 22 -4.45 5.75 -8.66
CA VAL A 22 -3.97 7.10 -8.98
C VAL A 22 -3.82 7.33 -10.49
N CYS A 23 -3.38 6.32 -11.26
CA CYS A 23 -3.12 6.48 -12.70
C CYS A 23 -3.90 5.50 -13.58
N GLY A 24 -4.75 4.64 -13.00
CA GLY A 24 -5.56 3.65 -13.71
C GLY A 24 -4.80 2.50 -14.35
N LYS A 25 -3.45 2.54 -14.37
CA LYS A 25 -2.63 1.52 -15.03
C LYS A 25 -2.74 0.18 -14.31
N LYS A 26 -2.98 -0.88 -15.07
CA LYS A 26 -2.97 -2.26 -14.58
C LYS A 26 -1.52 -2.74 -14.37
N PRO A 27 -1.24 -3.59 -13.37
CA PRO A 27 0.03 -4.28 -13.23
C PRO A 27 0.39 -5.08 -14.50
N LYS A 28 1.61 -4.91 -15.02
CA LYS A 28 2.04 -5.59 -16.26
C LYS A 28 2.25 -7.11 -16.10
N MET A 29 2.38 -7.63 -14.87
CA MET A 29 2.57 -9.07 -14.61
C MET A 29 1.84 -9.53 -13.35
N ALA A 30 0.93 -10.50 -13.51
CA ALA A 30 0.09 -11.08 -12.45
C ALA A 30 0.89 -11.76 -11.31
N LYS A 31 2.03 -12.38 -11.63
CA LYS A 31 2.89 -13.06 -10.64
C LYS A 31 3.74 -12.08 -9.81
N LEU A 32 3.90 -10.83 -10.28
CA LEU A 32 4.71 -9.80 -9.63
C LEU A 32 3.86 -8.60 -9.17
N VAL A 33 2.56 -8.80 -8.95
CA VAL A 33 1.63 -7.73 -8.55
C VAL A 33 2.08 -7.08 -7.24
N ARG A 34 2.64 -7.87 -6.30
CA ARG A 34 3.17 -7.35 -5.01
C ARG A 34 4.38 -6.43 -5.15
N SER A 35 5.18 -6.57 -6.21
CA SER A 35 6.36 -5.69 -6.40
C SER A 35 6.01 -4.42 -7.15
N THR A 36 5.05 -4.50 -8.09
CA THR A 36 4.70 -3.37 -8.96
C THR A 36 3.60 -2.49 -8.36
N HIS A 37 2.72 -3.07 -7.54
CA HIS A 37 1.66 -2.37 -6.82
C HIS A 37 1.67 -2.74 -5.34
N ARG A 38 1.42 -1.74 -4.50
CA ARG A 38 1.38 -1.86 -3.04
C ARG A 38 0.13 -1.12 -2.56
N ASN A 39 -0.37 -1.47 -1.39
CA ASN A 39 -1.42 -0.69 -0.75
C ASN A 39 -0.79 0.57 -0.12
N CYS A 40 -1.45 1.71 -0.28
CA CYS A 40 -1.12 2.93 0.42
C CYS A 40 -1.27 2.73 1.94
N GLY A 41 -0.26 3.06 2.74
CA GLY A 41 -0.32 2.96 4.20
C GLY A 41 -1.22 3.99 4.90
N VAL A 42 -1.91 4.85 4.12
CA VAL A 42 -2.86 5.86 4.64
C VAL A 42 -4.29 5.50 4.23
N CYS A 43 -4.57 5.40 2.92
CA CYS A 43 -5.92 5.13 2.41
C CYS A 43 -6.17 3.67 2.01
N ASN A 44 -5.18 2.78 2.15
CA ASN A 44 -5.22 1.35 1.79
C ASN A 44 -5.55 1.03 0.31
N GLN A 45 -5.60 2.04 -0.56
CA GLN A 45 -5.83 1.85 -2.00
C GLN A 45 -4.60 1.25 -2.71
N CYS A 46 -4.86 0.43 -3.73
CA CYS A 46 -3.82 -0.17 -4.58
C CYS A 46 -3.13 0.92 -5.42
N VAL A 47 -1.80 1.03 -5.34
CA VAL A 47 -1.00 2.01 -6.07
C VAL A 47 0.26 1.42 -6.68
N CYS A 48 0.61 1.87 -7.88
CA CYS A 48 1.87 1.47 -8.51
C CYS A 48 3.06 2.13 -7.82
N THR A 49 4.26 1.56 -7.98
CA THR A 49 5.50 2.12 -7.44
C THR A 49 5.75 3.58 -7.83
N LYS A 50 5.38 3.99 -9.05
CA LYS A 50 5.51 5.39 -9.50
C LYS A 50 4.55 6.37 -8.79
N CYS A 51 3.41 5.87 -8.32
CA CYS A 51 2.41 6.68 -7.61
C CYS A 51 2.53 6.55 -6.09
N SER A 52 3.41 5.68 -5.60
CA SER A 52 3.74 5.48 -4.20
C SER A 52 4.97 6.34 -3.85
N ILE A 53 4.88 7.02 -2.72
CA ILE A 53 5.92 7.90 -2.16
C ILE A 53 6.23 7.37 -0.77
N LYS A 54 7.51 7.23 -0.42
CA LYS A 54 7.92 6.98 0.96
C LYS A 54 8.01 8.31 1.69
N GLN A 55 7.12 8.53 2.66
CA GLN A 55 7.08 9.73 3.46
C GLN A 55 7.52 9.43 4.89
N LYS A 56 8.38 10.27 5.46
CA LYS A 56 8.66 10.24 6.90
C LYS A 56 7.54 10.97 7.64
N LEU A 57 6.92 10.28 8.59
CA LEU A 57 5.90 10.82 9.49
C LEU A 57 6.54 11.01 10.88
N TYR A 58 6.25 12.16 11.48
CA TYR A 58 6.75 12.55 12.81
C TYR A 58 5.66 12.38 13.89
N ALA A 59 4.77 11.41 13.70
CA ALA A 59 3.66 11.13 14.61
C ALA A 59 4.02 10.17 15.77
N ARG A 60 5.32 9.88 15.94
CA ARG A 60 5.91 9.05 17.01
C ARG A 60 7.23 9.68 17.46
N ALA A 61 7.77 9.23 18.59
CA ALA A 61 9.06 9.68 19.10
C ALA A 61 10.19 9.51 18.06
N GLU A 62 10.12 8.44 17.26
CA GLU A 62 11.02 8.22 16.13
C GLU A 62 10.28 8.42 14.80
N PRO A 63 10.91 9.03 13.78
CA PRO A 63 10.30 9.19 12.47
C PRO A 63 10.01 7.85 11.80
N VAL A 64 8.74 7.60 11.45
CA VAL A 64 8.34 6.37 10.76
C VAL A 64 8.21 6.61 9.26
N SER A 65 8.82 5.73 8.46
CA SER A 65 8.67 5.77 7.00
C SER A 65 7.42 5.02 6.56
N VAL A 66 6.45 5.72 5.97
CA VAL A 66 5.21 5.13 5.47
C VAL A 66 5.13 5.27 3.94
N PRO A 67 4.94 4.16 3.20
CA PRO A 67 4.62 4.23 1.78
C PRO A 67 3.18 4.69 1.60
N CYS A 68 2.97 5.84 0.97
CA CYS A 68 1.64 6.40 0.75
C CYS A 68 1.46 6.86 -0.70
N CYS A 69 0.23 7.00 -1.15
CA CYS A 69 -0.03 7.47 -2.51
C CYS A 69 0.18 8.98 -2.61
N LYS A 70 0.53 9.46 -3.80
CA LYS A 70 0.70 10.90 -4.05
C LYS A 70 -0.53 11.73 -3.68
N MET A 71 -1.74 11.17 -3.81
CA MET A 71 -2.98 11.86 -3.46
C MET A 71 -3.11 12.10 -1.96
N CYS A 72 -2.72 11.13 -1.12
CA CYS A 72 -2.67 11.32 0.33
C CYS A 72 -1.67 12.41 0.72
N ILE A 73 -0.52 12.51 0.04
CA ILE A 73 0.46 13.58 0.27
C ILE A 73 -0.10 14.95 -0.10
N VAL A 74 -0.75 15.07 -1.27
CA VAL A 74 -1.36 16.33 -1.68
C VAL A 74 -2.45 16.76 -0.70
N ALA A 75 -3.32 15.83 -0.28
CA ALA A 75 -4.35 16.10 0.72
C ALA A 75 -3.74 16.54 2.06
N ALA A 76 -2.70 15.86 2.54
CA ALA A 76 -2.01 16.21 3.78
C ALA A 76 -1.39 17.62 3.72
N LYS A 77 -0.83 18.03 2.57
CA LYS A 77 -0.27 19.39 2.38
C LYS A 77 -1.33 20.50 2.37
N GLN A 78 -2.59 20.16 2.10
CA GLN A 78 -3.70 21.10 2.12
C GLN A 78 -4.31 21.26 3.52
N LEU A 79 -3.94 20.40 4.48
CA LEU A 79 -4.34 20.55 5.86
C LEU A 79 -3.67 21.79 6.45
N LYS A 80 -4.49 22.71 6.97
CA LYS A 80 -4.02 23.84 7.76
C LYS A 80 -3.83 23.35 9.18
N VAL A 81 -2.61 22.96 9.52
CA VAL A 81 -2.22 22.56 10.88
C VAL A 81 -1.43 23.72 11.48
N ASP A 82 -1.81 24.18 12.67
CA ASP A 82 -0.96 25.11 13.42
C ASP A 82 0.19 24.31 14.05
N PRO A 83 1.46 24.66 13.82
CA PRO A 83 2.59 23.97 14.45
C PRO A 83 2.57 24.03 15.98
N ARG A 84 1.81 24.95 16.57
CA ARG A 84 1.64 25.10 18.02
C ARG A 84 0.61 24.13 18.60
N ASP A 85 -0.27 23.58 17.75
CA ASP A 85 -1.26 22.62 18.20
C ASP A 85 -0.56 21.29 18.54
N PRO A 86 -0.89 20.67 19.69
CA PRO A 86 -0.35 19.37 20.02
C PRO A 86 -0.76 18.36 18.95
N PHE A 87 0.22 17.81 18.26
CA PHE A 87 -0.04 16.78 17.27
C PHE A 87 -0.31 15.45 17.98
N PRO A 88 -1.39 14.72 17.65
CA PRO A 88 -1.65 13.44 18.28
C PRO A 88 -0.51 12.46 17.97
N MET A 89 0.26 12.12 19.00
CA MET A 89 1.26 11.06 18.92
C MET A 89 0.52 9.72 18.90
N LEU A 90 0.78 8.92 17.86
CA LEU A 90 0.20 7.58 17.75
C LEU A 90 0.95 6.63 18.70
N PRO A 91 0.25 5.74 19.45
CA PRO A 91 0.87 4.79 20.36
C PRO A 91 1.75 3.79 19.63
#